data_AF-A0A537V4K3-F1
#
_entry.id   AF-A0A537V4K3-F1
#
_cell.length_a   1.000
_cell.length_b   1.000
_cell.length_c   1.000
_cell.angle_alpha   90.00
_cell.angle_beta   90.00
_cell.angle_gamma   90.00
#
_symmetry.space_group_name_H-M   'P 1'
#
loop_
_entity.id
_entity.type
_entity.pdbx_description
1 polymer ?
#
loop_
_entity_poly.entity_id
_entity_poly.type
_entity_poly.pdbx_seq_one_letter_code
_entity_poly.pdbx_strand_id
1 'polypeptide(L)'
;MPTWTPDPSFYPSPRQAAKAPPETLAYVAAFDPDRKSPDRIAVVDVDPKSSSYSKIIGNVAATEVGDEFHHFGWNACSSCLCPNAPHPHVERRFLVVPGLRSSRVYILDTKPDPRAPKIVKVIEPAELADKTGYTRPHTVHCGPG
;
A
#
# COMPACT_ATOMS: atom_id res chain seq x y z
N MET A 1 13.51 8.29 -15.83
CA MET A 1 13.24 9.68 -16.25
C MET A 1 12.06 10.18 -15.44
N PRO A 2 12.11 11.37 -14.84
CA PRO A 2 10.93 11.94 -14.19
C PRO A 2 9.81 12.08 -15.22
N THR A 3 8.63 11.55 -14.90
CA THR A 3 7.43 11.74 -15.72
C THR A 3 6.91 13.15 -15.46
N TRP A 4 6.92 14.00 -16.49
CA TRP A 4 6.32 15.34 -16.42
C TRP A 4 4.79 15.29 -16.35
N THR A 5 4.22 14.11 -16.63
CA THR A 5 2.79 13.82 -16.51
C THR A 5 2.52 13.17 -15.17
N PRO A 6 1.51 13.62 -14.41
CA PRO A 6 1.10 12.96 -13.17
C PRO A 6 0.70 11.51 -13.42
N ASP A 7 0.85 10.69 -12.39
CA ASP A 7 0.37 9.30 -12.39
C ASP A 7 -1.11 9.24 -12.83
N PRO A 8 -1.48 8.36 -13.77
CA PRO A 8 -2.84 8.30 -14.31
C PRO A 8 -3.90 7.90 -13.26
N SER A 9 -3.49 7.40 -12.10
CA SER A 9 -4.35 7.08 -10.95
C SER A 9 -4.50 8.25 -9.95
N PHE A 10 -3.93 9.42 -10.26
CA PHE A 10 -4.13 10.65 -9.51
C PHE A 10 -5.27 11.46 -10.12
N TYR A 11 -6.25 11.80 -9.30
CA TYR A 11 -7.46 12.50 -9.72
C TYR A 11 -7.56 13.85 -9.01
N PRO A 12 -7.61 14.98 -9.74
CA PRO A 12 -7.66 16.32 -9.13
C PRO A 12 -8.91 16.59 -8.27
N SER A 13 -9.98 15.80 -8.44
CA SER A 13 -11.24 15.97 -7.70
C SER A 13 -11.96 14.64 -7.46
N PRO A 14 -12.82 14.55 -6.42
CA PRO A 14 -13.68 13.38 -6.22
C PRO A 14 -14.55 13.04 -7.42
N ARG A 15 -15.05 14.06 -8.15
CA ARG A 15 -15.88 13.85 -9.35
C ARG A 15 -15.11 13.17 -10.48
N GLN A 16 -13.82 13.47 -10.63
CA GLN A 16 -12.97 12.79 -11.61
C GLN A 16 -12.60 11.38 -11.15
N ALA A 17 -12.31 11.18 -9.86
CA ALA A 17 -12.05 9.86 -9.30
C ALA A 17 -13.24 8.91 -9.50
N ALA A 18 -14.47 9.39 -9.30
CA ALA A 18 -15.69 8.61 -9.52
C ALA A 18 -15.96 8.23 -10.99
N LYS A 19 -15.27 8.87 -11.95
CA LYS A 19 -15.35 8.56 -13.38
C LYS A 19 -14.19 7.69 -13.87
N ALA A 20 -13.24 7.35 -12.98
CA ALA A 20 -12.10 6.54 -13.33
C ALA A 20 -12.51 5.11 -13.69
N PRO A 21 -11.64 4.35 -14.39
CA PRO A 21 -11.86 2.93 -14.61
C PRO A 21 -12.08 2.18 -13.28
N PRO A 22 -12.99 1.19 -13.23
CA PRO A 22 -13.13 0.32 -12.08
C PRO A 22 -11.83 -0.42 -11.74
N GLU A 23 -11.64 -0.75 -10.48
CA GLU A 23 -10.54 -1.58 -10.02
C GLU A 23 -10.67 -3.02 -10.53
N THR A 24 -9.52 -3.66 -10.78
CA THR A 24 -9.44 -5.07 -11.18
C THR A 24 -8.74 -5.94 -10.13
N LEU A 25 -8.11 -5.32 -9.13
CA LEU A 25 -7.43 -5.98 -8.03
C LEU A 25 -7.79 -5.29 -6.70
N ALA A 26 -7.91 -6.08 -5.64
CA ALA A 26 -7.99 -5.61 -4.27
C ALA A 26 -6.83 -6.17 -3.44
N TYR A 27 -6.11 -5.30 -2.75
CA TYR A 27 -5.12 -5.70 -1.75
C TYR A 27 -5.80 -5.75 -0.38
N VAL A 28 -5.63 -6.86 0.33
CA VAL A 28 -6.33 -7.11 1.60
C VAL A 28 -5.32 -7.51 2.66
N ALA A 29 -5.30 -6.78 3.78
CA ALA A 29 -4.54 -7.19 4.96
C ALA A 29 -5.22 -8.41 5.60
N ALA A 30 -4.45 -9.48 5.78
CA ALA A 30 -4.87 -10.68 6.49
C ALA A 30 -3.83 -10.99 7.56
N PHE A 31 -4.28 -11.16 8.80
CA PHE A 31 -3.41 -11.43 9.95
C PHE A 31 -3.82 -12.71 10.65
N ASP A 32 -2.87 -13.32 11.36
CA ASP A 32 -3.11 -14.48 12.20
C ASP A 32 -3.35 -14.03 13.66
N PRO A 33 -4.58 -14.14 14.20
CA PRO A 33 -4.87 -13.71 15.57
C PRO A 33 -4.11 -14.53 16.62
N ASP A 34 -3.78 -15.78 16.31
CA ASP A 34 -2.99 -16.64 17.18
C ASP A 34 -1.49 -16.32 17.11
N ARG A 35 -1.06 -15.58 16.08
CA ARG A 35 0.35 -15.21 15.84
C ARG A 35 1.24 -16.45 15.74
N LYS A 36 0.80 -17.44 14.98
CA LYS A 36 1.56 -18.67 14.67
C LYS A 36 2.16 -18.62 13.26
N SER A 37 1.59 -17.80 12.38
CA SER A 37 2.06 -17.60 11.02
C SER A 37 2.22 -16.11 10.69
N PRO A 38 3.11 -15.75 9.74
CA PRO A 38 3.25 -14.38 9.32
C PRO A 38 1.94 -13.85 8.71
N ASP A 39 1.66 -12.58 9.01
CA ASP A 39 0.59 -11.84 8.35
C ASP A 39 0.90 -11.68 6.87
N ARG A 40 -0.11 -11.33 6.06
CA ARG A 40 0.06 -11.19 4.62
C ARG A 40 -0.80 -10.10 4.02
N ILE A 41 -0.32 -9.51 2.93
CA ILE A 41 -1.17 -8.81 1.98
C ILE A 41 -1.62 -9.82 0.95
N ALA A 42 -2.91 -10.15 0.93
CA ALA A 42 -3.54 -10.95 -0.11
C ALA A 42 -3.87 -10.06 -1.32
N VAL A 43 -3.67 -10.61 -2.51
CA VAL A 43 -4.09 -10.00 -3.78
C VAL A 43 -5.31 -10.74 -4.28
N VAL A 44 -6.45 -10.05 -4.32
CA VAL A 44 -7.74 -10.59 -4.77
C VAL A 44 -8.05 -10.06 -6.15
N ASP A 45 -8.39 -10.95 -7.07
CA ASP A 45 -8.90 -10.56 -8.39
C ASP A 45 -10.37 -10.18 -8.29
N VAL A 46 -10.67 -8.92 -8.62
CA VAL A 46 -12.01 -8.34 -8.53
C VAL A 46 -12.56 -7.92 -9.89
N ASP A 47 -11.89 -8.26 -10.99
CA ASP A 47 -12.44 -8.04 -12.34
C ASP A 47 -13.48 -9.13 -12.66
N PRO A 48 -14.77 -8.79 -12.84
CA PRO A 48 -15.81 -9.77 -13.17
C PRO A 48 -15.59 -10.51 -14.51
N LYS A 49 -14.72 -9.98 -15.37
CA LYS A 49 -14.36 -10.60 -16.66
C LYS A 49 -13.18 -11.57 -16.53
N SER A 50 -12.51 -11.60 -15.39
CA SER A 50 -11.36 -12.47 -15.15
C SER A 50 -11.79 -13.91 -14.87
N SER A 51 -11.06 -14.89 -15.39
CA SER A 51 -11.24 -16.31 -15.04
C SER A 51 -10.91 -16.63 -13.57
N SER A 52 -10.17 -15.73 -12.91
CA SER A 52 -9.86 -15.79 -11.48
C SER A 52 -10.70 -14.85 -10.62
N TYR A 53 -11.78 -14.27 -11.16
CA TYR A 53 -12.68 -13.40 -10.39
C TYR A 53 -13.08 -14.01 -9.04
N SER A 54 -13.04 -13.19 -7.98
CA SER A 54 -13.36 -13.58 -6.60
C SER A 54 -12.39 -14.61 -5.98
N LYS A 55 -11.15 -14.66 -6.46
CA LYS A 55 -10.09 -15.52 -5.90
C LYS A 55 -8.90 -14.72 -5.39
N ILE A 56 -8.24 -15.25 -4.36
CA ILE A 56 -6.89 -14.83 -3.98
C ILE A 56 -5.94 -15.39 -5.03
N ILE A 57 -5.29 -14.50 -5.77
CA ILE A 57 -4.39 -14.83 -6.90
C ILE A 57 -2.90 -14.68 -6.54
N GLY A 58 -2.61 -14.05 -5.41
CA GLY A 58 -1.27 -13.80 -4.93
C GLY A 58 -1.29 -13.42 -3.47
N ASN A 59 -0.14 -13.50 -2.81
CA ASN A 59 0.04 -12.96 -1.47
C ASN A 59 1.50 -12.62 -1.22
N VAL A 60 1.72 -11.69 -0.30
CA VAL A 60 3.04 -11.32 0.21
C VAL A 60 3.01 -11.44 1.71
N ALA A 61 3.74 -12.43 2.24
CA ALA A 61 3.87 -12.64 3.67
C ALA A 61 4.86 -11.64 4.29
N ALA A 62 4.57 -11.20 5.51
CA ALA A 62 5.51 -10.54 6.39
C ALA A 62 6.77 -11.40 6.61
N THR A 63 7.88 -10.76 6.97
CA THR A 63 9.12 -11.49 7.30
C THR A 63 9.07 -12.11 8.69
N GLU A 64 8.23 -11.57 9.57
CA GLU A 64 8.09 -11.99 10.96
C GLU A 64 6.64 -12.32 11.32
N VAL A 65 6.46 -13.00 12.46
CA VAL A 65 5.13 -13.32 13.01
C VAL A 65 4.71 -12.25 14.02
N GLY A 66 3.41 -11.93 14.05
CA GLY A 66 2.81 -11.07 15.08
C GLY A 66 2.97 -9.57 14.82
N ASP A 67 3.10 -9.16 13.56
CA ASP A 67 3.09 -7.75 13.16
C ASP A 67 1.72 -7.08 13.41
N GLU A 68 0.62 -7.83 13.27
CA GLU A 68 -0.77 -7.34 13.29
C GLU A 68 -1.00 -6.35 12.14
N PHE A 69 -0.92 -6.83 10.89
CA PHE A 69 -1.35 -6.04 9.72
C PHE A 69 -2.81 -5.60 9.87
N HIS A 70 -3.04 -4.29 9.82
CA HIS A 70 -4.34 -3.70 10.13
C HIS A 70 -4.80 -2.71 9.05
N HIS A 71 -4.40 -1.44 9.15
CA HIS A 71 -4.56 -0.47 8.06
C HIS A 71 -3.25 -0.32 7.30
N PHE A 72 -3.35 -0.03 6.00
CA PHE A 72 -2.22 0.29 5.15
C PHE A 72 -2.65 1.30 4.08
N GLY A 73 -1.69 1.90 3.39
CA GLY A 73 -1.97 2.91 2.38
C GLY A 73 -0.94 2.93 1.27
N TRP A 74 -1.16 3.79 0.28
CA TRP A 74 -0.22 4.03 -0.81
C TRP A 74 0.83 5.07 -0.41
N ASN A 75 2.05 4.94 -0.94
CA ASN A 75 3.10 5.95 -0.79
C ASN A 75 2.70 7.33 -1.37
N ALA A 76 1.89 7.32 -2.43
CA ALA A 76 1.44 8.52 -3.12
C ALA A 76 0.02 8.32 -3.66
N CYS A 77 -0.72 9.42 -3.76
CA CYS A 77 -2.11 9.42 -4.21
C CYS A 77 -2.49 10.79 -4.78
N SER A 78 -3.78 11.00 -5.05
CA SER A 78 -4.31 12.28 -5.56
C SER A 78 -3.90 13.52 -4.75
N SER A 79 -3.54 13.41 -3.47
CA SER A 79 -3.04 14.56 -2.68
C SER A 79 -1.72 15.12 -3.23
N CYS A 80 -0.95 14.34 -4.00
CA CYS A 80 0.24 14.82 -4.68
C CYS A 80 -0.07 15.81 -5.83
N LEU A 81 -1.35 16.02 -6.17
CA LEU A 81 -1.82 17.08 -7.07
C LEU A 81 -2.19 18.38 -6.32
N CYS A 82 -2.04 18.43 -4.99
CA CYS A 82 -2.40 19.62 -4.21
C CYS A 82 -1.68 20.86 -4.74
N PRO A 83 -2.40 21.95 -5.10
CA PRO A 83 -1.80 23.14 -5.69
C PRO A 83 -0.70 23.79 -4.83
N ASN A 84 -0.83 23.67 -3.51
CA ASN A 84 0.09 24.30 -2.55
C ASN A 84 1.37 23.48 -2.30
N ALA A 85 1.40 22.20 -2.72
CA ALA A 85 2.54 21.30 -2.57
C ALA A 85 2.53 20.22 -3.68
N PRO A 86 2.68 20.61 -4.97
CA PRO A 86 2.52 19.68 -6.07
C PRO A 86 3.74 18.76 -6.15
N HIS A 87 3.51 17.46 -6.18
CA HIS A 87 4.52 16.43 -6.38
C HIS A 87 4.13 15.54 -7.58
N PRO A 88 4.05 16.09 -8.81
CA PRO A 88 3.55 15.35 -9.97
C PRO A 88 4.50 14.25 -10.46
N HIS A 89 5.72 14.20 -9.93
CA HIS A 89 6.77 13.26 -10.32
C HIS A 89 6.78 11.97 -9.47
N VAL A 90 5.86 11.83 -8.51
CA VAL A 90 5.69 10.57 -7.76
C VAL A 90 4.57 9.72 -8.35
N GLU A 91 4.64 8.42 -8.11
CA GLU A 91 3.66 7.43 -8.59
C GLU A 91 3.02 6.65 -7.45
N ARG A 92 1.75 6.25 -7.65
CA ARG A 92 1.06 5.28 -6.79
C ARG A 92 1.65 3.90 -7.07
N ARG A 93 2.61 3.48 -6.26
CA ARG A 93 3.37 2.25 -6.56
C ARG A 93 3.59 1.34 -5.36
N PHE A 94 3.90 1.92 -4.21
CA PHE A 94 4.24 1.12 -3.04
C PHE A 94 3.08 1.09 -2.06
N LEU A 95 2.73 -0.11 -1.60
CA LEU A 95 1.92 -0.26 -0.40
C LEU A 95 2.83 -0.08 0.81
N VAL A 96 2.42 0.79 1.73
CA VAL A 96 3.08 1.06 3.00
C VAL A 96 2.27 0.36 4.08
N VAL A 97 2.79 -0.75 4.58
CA VAL A 97 2.07 -1.70 5.44
C VAL A 97 2.71 -1.72 6.83
N PRO A 98 2.17 -0.96 7.79
CA PRO A 98 2.60 -1.05 9.18
C PRO A 98 2.04 -2.28 9.89
N GLY A 99 2.86 -2.88 10.76
CA GLY A 99 2.40 -3.77 11.81
C GLY A 99 1.94 -2.96 13.02
N LEU A 100 0.65 -3.03 13.35
CA LEU A 100 0.06 -2.29 14.48
C LEU A 100 0.68 -2.70 15.83
N ARG A 101 1.12 -3.95 15.93
CA ARG A 101 1.70 -4.51 17.16
C ARG A 101 3.21 -4.42 17.19
N SER A 102 3.87 -4.74 16.09
CA SER A 102 5.34 -4.77 16.03
C SER A 102 5.95 -3.38 15.85
N SER A 103 5.22 -2.43 15.26
CA SER A 103 5.74 -1.16 14.75
C SER A 103 6.68 -1.29 13.53
N ARG A 104 6.82 -2.48 12.95
CA ARG A 104 7.56 -2.66 11.70
C ARG A 104 6.77 -2.10 10.54
N VAL A 105 7.45 -1.51 9.55
CA VAL A 105 6.79 -1.01 8.34
C VAL A 105 7.38 -1.68 7.11
N TYR A 106 6.52 -2.34 6.34
CA TYR A 106 6.89 -2.98 5.08
C TYR A 106 6.54 -2.08 3.90
N ILE A 107 7.46 -1.99 2.94
CA ILE A 107 7.25 -1.29 1.66
C ILE A 107 7.16 -2.35 0.56
N LEU A 108 5.97 -2.52 -0.01
CA LEU A 108 5.69 -3.51 -1.04
C LEU A 108 5.58 -2.82 -2.40
N ASP A 109 6.46 -3.14 -3.34
CA ASP A 109 6.40 -2.67 -4.73
C ASP A 109 5.36 -3.47 -5.52
N THR A 110 4.40 -2.78 -6.14
CA THR A 110 3.36 -3.39 -6.99
C THR A 110 3.71 -3.37 -8.47
N LYS A 111 4.92 -2.93 -8.85
CA LYS A 111 5.41 -2.97 -10.23
C LYS A 111 6.60 -3.93 -10.36
N PRO A 112 6.80 -4.52 -11.55
CA PRO A 112 6.01 -4.35 -12.78
C PRO A 112 4.68 -5.12 -12.80
N ASP A 113 4.49 -6.09 -11.90
CA ASP A 113 3.29 -6.93 -11.85
C ASP A 113 2.48 -6.65 -10.57
N PRO A 114 1.30 -5.99 -10.67
CA PRO A 114 0.45 -5.71 -9.52
C PRO A 114 -0.20 -6.98 -8.94
N ARG A 115 -0.19 -8.11 -9.67
CA ARG A 115 -0.68 -9.41 -9.18
C ARG A 115 0.32 -10.09 -8.23
N ALA A 116 1.58 -9.68 -8.26
CA ALA A 116 2.67 -10.24 -7.46
C ALA A 116 3.56 -9.16 -6.83
N PRO A 117 3.05 -8.38 -5.85
CA PRO A 117 3.86 -7.38 -5.17
C PRO A 117 5.06 -8.00 -4.44
N LYS A 118 6.09 -7.20 -4.14
CA LYS A 118 7.30 -7.67 -3.45
C LYS A 118 7.72 -6.73 -2.35
N ILE A 119 8.14 -7.27 -1.21
CA ILE A 119 8.80 -6.47 -0.17
C ILE A 119 10.13 -5.96 -0.75
N VAL A 120 10.25 -4.64 -0.86
CA VAL A 120 11.49 -3.96 -1.33
C VAL A 120 12.22 -3.24 -0.21
N LYS A 121 11.54 -2.99 0.91
CA LYS A 121 12.14 -2.42 2.11
C LYS A 121 11.35 -2.82 3.36
N VAL A 122 12.06 -3.00 4.45
CA VAL A 122 11.51 -3.14 5.80
C VAL A 122 12.14 -2.04 6.66
N ILE A 123 11.31 -1.30 7.40
CA ILE A 123 11.75 -0.36 8.44
C ILE A 123 11.50 -1.05 9.77
N GLU A 124 12.57 -1.38 10.47
CA GLU A 124 12.49 -2.09 11.73
C GLU A 124 11.94 -1.19 12.86
N PRO A 125 11.30 -1.77 13.90
CA PRO A 125 10.71 -1.01 15.00
C PRO A 125 11.68 -0.03 15.68
N ALA A 126 12.94 -0.46 15.86
CA ALA A 126 13.98 0.39 16.43
C ALA A 126 14.31 1.60 15.55
N GLU A 127 14.43 1.40 14.22
CA GLU A 127 14.68 2.51 13.29
C GLU A 127 13.52 3.52 13.31
N LEU A 128 12.27 3.04 13.35
CA LEU A 128 11.10 3.91 13.44
C LEU A 128 11.12 4.73 14.75
N ALA A 129 11.36 4.07 15.88
CA ALA A 129 11.41 4.70 17.19
C ALA A 129 12.53 5.74 17.26
N ASP A 130 13.74 5.39 16.81
CA ASP A 130 14.91 6.28 16.86
C ASP A 130 14.73 7.52 16.00
N LYS A 131 14.11 7.39 14.81
CA LYS A 131 13.94 8.51 13.88
C LYS A 131 12.76 9.41 14.20
N THR A 132 11.74 8.87 14.86
CA THR A 132 10.44 9.58 14.97
C THR A 132 9.95 9.76 16.40
N GLY A 133 10.44 8.98 17.36
CA GLY A 133 9.91 8.92 18.72
C GLY A 133 8.53 8.24 18.81
N TYR A 134 7.98 7.72 17.71
CA TYR A 134 6.67 7.09 17.66
C TYR A 134 6.75 5.58 17.53
N THR A 135 5.68 4.90 17.95
CA THR A 135 5.48 3.45 17.79
C THR A 135 4.05 3.19 17.34
N ARG A 136 3.79 1.96 16.87
CA ARG A 136 2.45 1.45 16.51
C ARG A 136 1.69 2.37 15.54
N PRO A 137 2.28 2.70 14.38
CA PRO A 137 1.60 3.51 13.37
C PRO A 137 0.30 2.82 12.95
N HIS A 138 -0.81 3.53 13.09
CA HIS A 138 -2.13 2.96 12.87
C HIS A 138 -2.61 3.16 11.43
N THR A 139 -2.69 4.41 10.94
CA THR A 139 -3.21 4.72 9.60
C THR A 139 -2.13 5.40 8.76
N VAL A 140 -2.04 5.03 7.49
CA VAL A 140 -1.11 5.63 6.53
C VAL A 140 -1.84 6.52 5.54
N HIS A 141 -1.37 7.75 5.39
CA HIS A 141 -1.85 8.67 4.35
C HIS A 141 -0.67 9.37 3.66
N CYS A 142 -0.77 9.47 2.34
CA CYS A 142 -0.04 10.40 1.49
C CYS A 142 -0.42 11.84 1.88
N GLY A 143 0.43 12.50 2.68
CA GLY A 143 0.28 13.93 2.97
C GLY A 143 0.55 14.79 1.73
N PRO A 144 -0.03 16.01 1.64
CA PRO A 144 0.58 17.05 0.83
C PRO A 144 1.96 17.31 1.46
N GLY A 145 3.03 17.15 0.68
CA GLY A 145 4.41 17.27 1.19
C GLY A 145 4.72 18.62 1.80
#